data_AF-A0A7Y8M177-F1
#
_entry.id   AF-A0A7Y8M177-F1
#
_cell.length_a   1.000
_cell.length_b   1.000
_cell.length_c   1.000
_cell.angle_alpha   90.00
_cell.angle_beta   90.00
_cell.angle_gamma   90.00
#
_symmetry.space_group_name_H-M   'P 1'
#
loop_
_entity.id
_entity.type
_entity.pdbx_description
1 polymer ?
#
loop_
_entity_poly.entity_id
_entity_poly.type
_entity_poly.pdbx_seq_one_letter_code
_entity_poly.pdbx_strand_id
1 'polypeptide(L)' 'ASLQIWNKVCPIKGEEIDADAPTVEYNGKLIGFCCPGCDAKFQKDPEKYLKNLNEDGTKFIGKS' A
#
# COMPACT_ATOMS: atom_id res chain seq x y z
N ALA A 1 -15.24 10.25 9.55
CA ALA A 1 -13.97 9.77 10.10
C ALA A 1 -12.97 9.76 8.96
N SER A 2 -11.88 10.53 9.04
CA SER A 2 -10.84 10.51 8.01
C SER A 2 -10.18 9.13 8.06
N LEU A 3 -10.41 8.31 7.05
CA LEU A 3 -9.67 7.07 6.89
C LEU A 3 -8.21 7.44 6.72
N GLN A 4 -7.37 7.03 7.65
CA GLN A 4 -5.93 7.29 7.61
C GLN A 4 -5.26 6.19 6.81
N ILE A 5 -4.21 6.54 6.05
CA ILE A 5 -3.40 5.56 5.33
C ILE A 5 -2.85 4.55 6.35
N TRP A 6 -3.16 3.28 6.15
CA TRP A 6 -2.81 2.21 7.06
C TRP A 6 -1.33 1.82 6.95
N ASN A 7 -0.78 1.85 5.73
CA ASN A 7 0.62 1.51 5.45
C ASN A 7 1.54 2.74 5.37
N LYS A 8 2.81 2.56 5.74
CA LYS A 8 3.85 3.60 5.61
C LYS A 8 4.67 3.49 4.32
N VAL A 9 4.73 2.29 3.75
CA VAL A 9 5.50 2.02 2.54
C VAL A 9 4.63 1.38 1.46
N CYS A 10 4.97 1.66 0.21
CA CYS A 10 4.24 1.21 -0.96
C CYS A 10 4.32 -0.33 -1.07
N PRO A 11 3.19 -1.05 -1.13
CA PRO A 11 3.18 -2.52 -1.22
C PRO A 11 3.75 -3.05 -2.54
N ILE A 12 3.98 -2.17 -3.53
CA ILE A 12 4.52 -2.54 -4.84
C ILE A 12 6.04 -2.36 -4.90
N LYS A 13 6.55 -1.19 -4.45
CA LYS A 13 7.97 -0.82 -4.58
C LYS A 13 8.74 -0.77 -3.26
N GLY A 14 8.04 -0.73 -2.13
CA GLY A 14 8.66 -0.59 -0.80
C GLY A 14 9.12 0.83 -0.45
N GLU A 15 8.84 1.82 -1.30
CA GLU A 15 9.17 3.23 -1.04
C GLU A 15 8.19 3.88 -0.07
N GLU A 16 8.61 4.92 0.64
CA GLU A 16 7.75 5.67 1.55
C GLU A 16 6.56 6.32 0.82
N ILE A 17 5.47 6.51 1.56
CA ILE A 17 4.23 7.08 1.04
C ILE A 17 4.10 8.52 1.52
N ASP A 18 3.93 9.43 0.59
CA ASP A 18 3.66 10.84 0.87
C ASP A 18 2.23 11.09 1.36
N ALA A 19 1.98 12.26 1.95
CA ALA A 19 0.63 12.62 2.42
C ALA A 19 -0.40 12.77 1.28
N ASP A 20 0.05 13.11 0.07
CA ASP A 20 -0.78 13.30 -1.11
C ASP A 20 -0.82 12.05 -2.01
N ALA A 21 -0.31 10.93 -1.52
CA ALA A 21 -0.19 9.74 -2.36
C ALA A 21 -1.57 9.15 -2.71
N PRO A 22 -1.70 8.56 -3.91
CA PRO A 22 -2.93 7.85 -4.28
C PRO A 22 -3.22 6.74 -3.27
N THR A 23 -4.50 6.56 -2.95
CA THR A 23 -4.97 5.57 -1.99
C THR A 23 -6.09 4.70 -2.57
N VAL A 24 -6.19 3.46 -2.10
CA VAL A 24 -7.26 2.52 -2.42
C VAL A 24 -7.75 1.89 -1.13
N GLU A 25 -9.05 1.83 -0.94
CA GLU A 25 -9.65 1.07 0.16
C GLU A 25 -9.67 -0.42 -0.18
N TYR A 26 -9.12 -1.25 0.71
CA TYR A 26 -9.13 -2.69 0.57
C TYR A 26 -9.27 -3.36 1.95
N ASN A 27 -10.25 -4.24 2.12
CA ASN A 27 -10.54 -4.92 3.39
C ASN A 27 -10.69 -3.95 4.60
N GLY A 28 -11.32 -2.79 4.38
CA GLY A 28 -11.51 -1.78 5.42
C GLY A 28 -10.22 -1.05 5.83
N LYS A 29 -9.13 -1.23 5.09
CA LYS A 29 -7.86 -0.50 5.26
C LYS A 29 -7.65 0.43 4.08
N LEU A 30 -7.22 1.66 4.34
CA LEU A 30 -6.82 2.60 3.31
C LEU A 30 -5.35 2.37 2.94
N ILE A 31 -5.10 1.83 1.75
CA ILE A 31 -3.76 1.49 1.27
C ILE A 31 -3.23 2.63 0.41
N GLY A 32 -2.12 3.23 0.80
CA GLY A 32 -1.43 4.28 0.03
C GLY A 32 -0.33 3.73 -0.87
N PHE A 33 0.01 4.49 -1.91
CA PHE A 33 1.03 4.11 -2.89
C PHE A 33 1.98 5.26 -3.21
N CYS A 34 3.28 4.98 -3.34
CA CYS A 34 4.30 6.00 -3.64
C CYS A 34 4.20 6.63 -5.04
N CYS A 35 3.33 6.12 -5.93
CA CYS A 35 3.32 6.53 -7.33
C CYS A 35 1.94 6.46 -7.98
N PRO A 36 1.61 7.38 -8.89
CA PRO A 36 0.43 7.23 -9.75
C PRO A 36 0.58 5.97 -10.62
N GLY A 37 -0.47 5.15 -10.68
CA GLY A 37 -0.48 3.86 -11.39
C GLY A 37 -0.06 2.66 -10.53
N CYS A 38 0.51 2.89 -9.34
CA CYS A 38 0.72 1.82 -8.36
C CYS A 38 -0.62 1.27 -7.83
N ASP A 39 -1.64 2.13 -7.70
CA ASP A 39 -3.03 1.80 -7.39
C ASP A 39 -3.65 0.83 -8.41
N ALA A 40 -3.48 1.11 -9.71
CA ALA A 40 -3.99 0.26 -10.78
C ALA A 40 -3.30 -1.12 -10.81
N LYS A 41 -2.01 -1.18 -10.50
CA LYS A 41 -1.31 -2.46 -10.33
C LYS A 41 -1.83 -3.21 -9.10
N PHE A 42 -2.01 -2.51 -7.99
CA PHE A 42 -2.50 -3.10 -6.74
C PHE A 42 -3.87 -3.74 -6.92
N GLN A 43 -4.80 -3.06 -7.59
CA GLN A 43 -6.15 -3.58 -7.86
C GLN A 43 -6.17 -4.89 -8.66
N LYS A 44 -5.12 -5.19 -9.45
CA LYS A 44 -5.05 -6.46 -10.20
C LYS A 44 -4.77 -7.67 -9.30
N ASP A 45 -4.00 -7.48 -8.23
CA ASP A 45 -3.59 -8.58 -7.34
C ASP A 45 -3.24 -8.05 -5.94
N PRO A 46 -4.24 -7.50 -5.21
CA PRO A 46 -4.00 -6.78 -3.95
C PRO A 46 -3.43 -7.70 -2.87
N GLU A 47 -3.86 -8.96 -2.82
CA GLU A 47 -3.35 -9.95 -1.87
C GLU A 47 -1.85 -10.21 -2.06
N LYS A 48 -1.39 -10.34 -3.31
CA LYS A 48 0.03 -10.51 -3.62
C LYS A 48 0.86 -9.34 -3.14
N TYR A 49 0.39 -8.11 -3.36
CA TYR A 49 1.12 -6.91 -2.95
C TYR A 49 1.07 -6.67 -1.44
N LEU A 50 -0.05 -6.98 -0.77
CA LEU A 50 -0.12 -6.89 0.69
C LEU A 50 0.81 -7.87 1.40
N LYS A 51 1.08 -9.05 0.81
CA LYS A 51 2.10 -9.98 1.33
C LYS A 51 3.52 -9.41 1.30
N ASN A 52 3.77 -8.37 0.51
CA ASN A 52 5.05 -7.65 0.54
C ASN A 52 5.15 -6.69 1.73
N LEU A 53 4.09 -6.51 2.52
CA LEU A 53 4.10 -5.71 3.73
C LEU A 53 4.02 -6.60 4.97
N ASN A 54 4.58 -6.13 6.08
CA ASN A 54 4.35 -6.77 7.38
C ASN A 54 2.89 -6.62 7.83
N GLU A 55 2.53 -7.31 8.92
CA GLU A 55 1.17 -7.30 9.48
C GLU A 55 0.59 -5.91 9.75
N ASP A 56 1.43 -4.89 9.97
CA ASP A 56 1.04 -3.51 10.24
C ASP A 56 1.22 -2.56 9.04
N GLY A 57 1.69 -3.02 7.89
CA GLY A 57 1.88 -2.16 6.71
C GLY A 57 3.02 -1.15 6.81
N THR A 58 3.85 -1.23 7.84
CA THR A 58 4.90 -0.25 8.16
C THR A 58 6.24 -0.57 7.51
N LYS A 59 6.48 -1.82 7.11
CA LYS A 59 7.73 -2.30 6.52
C LYS A 59 7.46 -3.16 5.31
N PHE A 60 8.27 -2.97 4.28
CA PHE A 60 8.27 -3.79 3.09
C PHE A 60 9.09 -5.06 3.38
N ILE A 61 8.39 -6.19 3.47
CA ILE A 61 8.96 -7.54 3.65
C ILE A 61 9.02 -8.32 2.33
N GLY A 62 8.61 -7.71 1.22
CA GLY A 62 8.65 -8.27 -0.13
C GLY A 62 10.08 -8.53 -0.62
N LYS A 63 10.74 -9.52 -0.03
CA LYS A 63 11.93 -10.16 -0.58
C LYS A 63 11.53 -11.56 -0.99
N SER A 64 11.79 -11.88 -2.26
CA SER A 64 11.97 -13.25 -2.73
C SER A 64 12.82 -14.07 -1.77
#